data_AF-A0A397G508-F1
#
_entry.id   AF-A0A397G508-F1
#
_cell.length_a   1.000
_cell.length_b   1.000
_cell.length_c   1.000
_cell.angle_alpha   90.00
_cell.angle_beta   90.00
_cell.angle_gamma   90.00
#
_symmetry.space_group_name_H-M   'P 1'
#
loop_
_entity.id
_entity.type
_entity.pdbx_description
1 polymer ?
#
loop_
_entity_poly.entity_id
_entity_poly.type
_entity_poly.pdbx_seq_one_letter_code
_entity_poly.pdbx_strand_id
1 'polypeptide(L)'
;MRKYLFTTFLCYLCLFTFYTLAVNLGIRETSSIEIPTPTQIQHDSSEITIPPAKSHNDSCQLTEDCSCHVIGDCEPCDENELETEKYCNNYGNKEPIKCQWINNNTDHTVISLPKFQSCRRVKKVERAKYFEFQFANIVFAFLSCTLLFYRRRKLAADGYRKLVGRIGSSIL
;
A
#
# COMPACT_ATOMS: atom_id res chain seq x y z
N MET A 1 -39.48 5.86 8.61
CA MET A 1 -38.35 6.38 7.80
C MET A 1 -37.20 6.94 8.64
N ARG A 2 -37.44 7.77 9.67
CA ARG A 2 -36.40 8.40 10.50
C ARG A 2 -35.41 7.43 11.18
N LYS A 3 -35.87 6.23 11.57
CA LYS A 3 -35.02 5.20 12.20
C LYS A 3 -33.95 4.64 11.25
N TYR A 4 -34.31 4.28 10.01
CA TYR A 4 -33.38 3.71 9.03
C TYR A 4 -32.28 4.70 8.60
N LEU A 5 -32.64 5.98 8.45
CA LEU A 5 -31.70 7.03 8.04
C LEU A 5 -30.67 7.32 9.15
N PHE A 6 -31.12 7.24 10.41
CA PHE A 6 -30.25 7.37 11.58
C PHE A 6 -29.30 6.16 11.71
N THR A 7 -29.80 4.94 11.48
CA THR A 7 -28.96 3.73 11.50
C THR A 7 -27.91 3.73 10.39
N THR A 8 -28.26 4.15 9.16
CA THR A 8 -27.28 4.26 8.07
C THR A 8 -26.24 5.33 8.36
N PHE A 9 -26.64 6.47 8.92
CA PHE A 9 -25.72 7.55 9.26
C PHE A 9 -24.77 7.17 10.41
N LEU A 10 -25.28 6.48 11.43
CA LEU A 10 -24.45 5.91 12.50
C LEU A 10 -23.46 4.87 11.97
N CYS A 11 -23.88 4.02 11.03
CA CYS A 11 -22.99 3.06 10.36
C CYS A 11 -21.86 3.78 9.61
N TYR A 12 -22.18 4.88 8.89
CA TYR A 12 -21.18 5.72 8.23
C TYR A 12 -20.19 6.35 9.20
N LEU A 13 -20.68 6.90 10.32
CA LEU A 13 -19.82 7.50 11.34
C LEU A 13 -18.93 6.44 12.01
N CYS A 14 -19.45 5.24 12.26
CA CYS A 14 -18.64 4.12 12.75
C CYS A 14 -17.57 3.73 11.72
N LEU A 15 -17.92 3.53 10.45
CA LEU A 15 -16.94 3.19 9.41
C LEU A 15 -15.87 4.28 9.23
N PHE A 16 -16.26 5.54 9.29
CA PHE A 16 -15.34 6.67 9.19
C PHE A 16 -14.42 6.78 10.42
N THR A 17 -14.95 6.58 11.64
CA THR A 17 -14.14 6.58 12.86
C THR A 17 -13.18 5.39 12.90
N PHE A 18 -13.63 4.18 12.53
CA PHE A 18 -12.76 3.01 12.36
C PHE A 18 -11.67 3.27 11.31
N TYR A 19 -11.98 3.95 10.19
CA TYR A 19 -10.99 4.35 9.19
C TYR A 19 -9.94 5.30 9.78
N THR A 20 -10.38 6.38 10.46
CA THR A 20 -9.44 7.32 11.08
C THR A 20 -8.58 6.62 12.13
N LEU A 21 -9.13 5.68 12.89
CA LEU A 21 -8.39 4.93 13.90
C LEU A 21 -7.39 3.97 13.26
N ALA A 22 -7.79 3.22 12.22
CA ALA A 22 -6.93 2.27 11.51
C ALA A 22 -5.78 2.97 10.78
N VAL A 23 -6.01 4.13 10.17
CA VAL A 23 -4.96 4.93 9.54
C VAL A 23 -3.99 5.47 10.60
N ASN A 24 -4.50 6.02 11.70
CA ASN A 24 -3.64 6.52 12.78
C ASN A 24 -2.84 5.40 13.48
N LEU A 25 -3.40 4.18 13.57
CA LEU A 25 -2.70 2.99 14.08
C LEU A 25 -1.65 2.47 13.09
N GLY A 26 -1.99 2.41 11.79
CA GLY A 26 -1.07 1.94 10.74
C GLY A 26 0.14 2.86 10.53
N ILE A 27 0.02 4.16 10.84
CA ILE A 27 1.18 5.07 10.86
C ILE A 27 2.07 4.78 12.08
N ARG A 28 1.49 4.36 13.22
CA ARG A 28 2.23 4.16 14.48
C ARG A 28 2.95 2.80 14.57
N GLU A 29 2.52 1.78 13.83
CA GLU A 29 3.20 0.47 13.79
C GLU A 29 4.47 0.44 12.94
N THR A 30 4.78 1.49 12.17
CA THR A 30 6.00 1.51 11.34
C THR A 30 7.29 1.77 12.13
N SER A 31 7.22 2.01 13.46
CA SER A 31 8.41 2.31 14.27
C SER A 31 8.92 1.17 15.14
N SER A 32 8.24 0.02 15.22
CA SER A 32 8.70 -1.07 16.12
C SER A 32 7.95 -2.38 15.92
N ILE A 33 8.31 -3.18 14.91
CA ILE A 33 7.98 -4.62 14.93
C ILE A 33 9.19 -5.44 14.46
N GLU A 34 9.64 -6.28 15.38
CA GLU A 34 10.67 -7.29 15.27
C GLU A 34 10.39 -8.32 14.16
N ILE A 35 11.51 -8.81 13.62
CA ILE A 35 11.65 -9.89 12.65
C ILE A 35 10.87 -11.14 13.09
N PRO A 36 10.17 -11.80 12.15
CA PRO A 36 10.31 -13.25 12.04
C PRO A 36 10.72 -13.72 10.64
N THR A 37 11.65 -14.67 10.69
CA THR A 37 12.25 -15.60 9.73
C THR A 37 11.30 -16.16 8.64
N PRO A 38 11.80 -16.55 7.45
CA PRO A 38 11.10 -16.38 6.18
C PRO A 38 10.23 -17.57 5.79
N THR A 39 9.10 -17.26 5.15
CA THR A 39 8.39 -18.21 4.28
C THR A 39 8.61 -17.79 2.83
N GLN A 40 9.22 -18.68 2.06
CA GLN A 40 9.52 -18.56 0.64
C GLN A 40 8.26 -18.24 -0.17
N ILE A 41 8.28 -17.14 -0.93
CA ILE A 41 7.38 -16.93 -2.06
C ILE A 41 8.26 -16.82 -3.30
N GLN A 42 8.27 -17.91 -4.08
CA GLN A 42 8.72 -17.92 -5.46
C GLN A 42 7.97 -16.81 -6.22
N HIS A 43 8.71 -15.86 -6.77
CA HIS A 43 8.16 -14.95 -7.76
C HIS A 43 8.77 -15.27 -9.12
N ASP A 44 7.89 -15.82 -9.95
CA ASP A 44 7.96 -15.97 -11.38
C ASP A 44 8.61 -14.76 -12.07
N SER A 45 9.65 -15.03 -12.84
CA SER A 45 10.41 -14.07 -13.62
C SER A 45 9.66 -13.74 -14.90
N SER A 46 8.78 -12.74 -14.83
CA SER A 46 8.37 -12.02 -16.03
C SER A 46 9.36 -10.91 -16.30
N GLU A 47 10.19 -11.16 -17.30
CA GLU A 47 11.15 -10.26 -17.95
C GLU A 47 10.49 -8.93 -18.34
N ILE A 48 10.79 -7.88 -17.58
CA ILE A 48 10.67 -6.50 -18.04
C ILE A 48 12.08 -5.95 -17.98
N THR A 49 12.71 -5.87 -19.15
CA THR A 49 14.00 -5.23 -19.40
C THR A 49 13.90 -3.75 -19.05
N ILE A 50 14.11 -3.44 -17.78
CA ILE A 50 14.45 -2.11 -17.30
C ILE A 50 15.98 -2.10 -17.21
N PRO A 51 16.69 -1.17 -17.87
CA PRO A 51 18.14 -1.09 -17.77
C PRO A 51 18.54 -0.97 -16.29
N PRO A 52 19.59 -1.67 -15.84
CA PRO A 52 19.96 -1.71 -14.43
C PRO A 52 20.23 -0.28 -13.97
N ALA A 53 19.44 0.18 -12.99
CA ALA A 53 19.70 1.42 -12.29
C ALA A 53 21.10 1.29 -11.67
N LYS A 54 22.05 2.04 -12.23
CA LYS A 54 23.46 2.03 -11.87
C LYS A 54 23.62 2.50 -10.43
N SER A 55 23.60 1.56 -9.49
CA SER A 55 23.80 1.85 -8.06
C SER A 55 25.29 2.06 -7.81
N HIS A 56 25.67 3.31 -7.57
CA HIS A 56 27.04 3.79 -7.37
C HIS A 56 27.57 3.35 -5.98
N ASN A 57 27.87 2.06 -5.81
CA ASN A 57 28.64 1.54 -4.67
C ASN A 57 29.80 0.69 -5.19
N ASP A 58 30.97 1.33 -5.18
CA ASP A 58 32.00 1.21 -6.23
C ASP A 58 33.04 0.09 -6.00
N SER A 59 32.94 -0.74 -4.95
CA SER A 59 33.90 -1.85 -4.78
C SER A 59 33.61 -3.07 -5.65
N CYS A 60 32.33 -3.31 -6.00
CA CYS A 60 31.92 -4.47 -6.77
C CYS A 60 31.66 -4.14 -8.26
N GLN A 61 31.36 -2.89 -8.58
CA GLN A 61 31.13 -2.44 -9.97
C GLN A 61 32.42 -2.08 -10.72
N LEU A 62 33.53 -1.80 -10.04
CA LEU A 62 34.79 -1.44 -10.71
C LEU A 62 35.58 -2.64 -11.24
N THR A 63 35.38 -3.83 -10.68
CA THR A 63 36.24 -4.99 -10.93
C THR A 63 35.60 -6.10 -11.76
N GLU A 64 34.31 -5.99 -12.15
CA GLU A 64 33.53 -7.03 -12.87
C GLU A 64 33.60 -8.46 -12.25
N ASP A 65 34.19 -8.60 -11.07
CA ASP A 65 34.57 -9.87 -10.45
C ASP A 65 33.55 -10.37 -9.43
N CYS A 66 32.40 -9.71 -9.28
CA CYS A 66 31.35 -10.11 -8.35
C CYS A 66 29.94 -9.96 -8.94
N SER A 67 29.05 -10.86 -8.53
CA SER A 67 27.64 -10.87 -8.90
C SER A 67 26.77 -10.63 -7.66
N CYS A 68 25.87 -9.64 -7.73
CA CYS A 68 24.97 -9.27 -6.65
C CYS A 68 23.51 -9.53 -7.05
N HIS A 69 22.72 -10.07 -6.12
CA HIS A 69 21.28 -10.24 -6.28
C HIS A 69 20.53 -9.71 -5.06
N VAL A 70 19.32 -9.21 -5.31
CA VAL A 70 18.40 -8.72 -4.27
C VAL A 70 17.83 -9.90 -3.49
N ILE A 71 17.83 -9.78 -2.16
CA ILE A 71 17.34 -10.86 -1.26
C ILE A 71 16.08 -10.47 -0.48
N GLY A 72 15.68 -9.20 -0.50
CA GLY A 72 14.55 -8.72 0.29
C GLY A 72 13.88 -7.50 -0.33
N ASP A 73 12.86 -7.00 0.36
CA ASP A 73 12.10 -5.84 -0.11
C ASP A 73 12.83 -4.53 0.17
N CYS A 74 12.51 -3.52 -0.65
CA CYS A 74 12.93 -2.15 -0.47
C CYS A 74 12.20 -1.51 0.71
N GLU A 75 12.97 -0.89 1.60
CA GLU A 75 12.51 -0.23 2.83
C GLU A 75 13.08 1.19 2.92
N PRO A 76 12.38 2.13 3.57
CA PRO A 76 12.91 3.47 3.78
C PRO A 76 14.18 3.41 4.65
N CYS A 77 15.12 4.32 4.39
CA CYS A 77 16.28 4.48 5.26
C CYS A 77 15.87 5.13 6.59
N ASP A 78 16.57 4.76 7.66
CA ASP A 78 16.44 5.45 8.94
C ASP A 78 17.04 6.86 8.85
N GLU A 79 16.63 7.77 9.75
CA GLU A 79 17.07 9.17 9.73
C GLU A 79 18.60 9.30 9.75
N ASN A 80 19.28 8.48 10.56
CA ASN A 80 20.74 8.49 10.65
C ASN A 80 21.40 7.98 9.37
N GLU A 81 20.85 6.94 8.76
CA GLU A 81 21.40 6.37 7.52
C GLU A 81 21.22 7.30 6.33
N LEU A 82 20.19 8.13 6.34
CA LEU A 82 19.92 9.09 5.28
C LEU A 82 21.08 10.08 5.10
N GLU A 83 21.80 10.38 6.18
CA GLU A 83 22.95 11.30 6.18
C GLU A 83 24.29 10.58 6.05
N THR A 84 24.46 9.41 6.68
CA THR A 84 25.75 8.73 6.76
C THR A 84 25.98 7.75 5.61
N GLU A 85 24.92 7.13 5.10
CA GLU A 85 25.04 5.97 4.21
C GLU A 85 24.87 6.32 2.74
N LYS A 86 25.90 5.98 1.94
CA LYS A 86 25.92 6.30 0.50
C LYS A 86 24.76 5.65 -0.28
N TYR A 87 24.27 4.49 0.17
CA TYR A 87 23.15 3.79 -0.48
C TYR A 87 21.80 4.51 -0.31
N CYS A 88 21.67 5.47 0.61
CA CYS A 88 20.44 6.23 0.83
C CYS A 88 20.37 7.52 -0.01
N ASN A 89 21.49 8.02 -0.54
CA ASN A 89 21.57 9.35 -1.17
C ASN A 89 20.65 9.59 -2.37
N ASN A 90 20.34 8.55 -3.16
CA ASN A 90 19.58 8.74 -4.41
C ASN A 90 18.07 8.78 -4.20
N TYR A 91 17.54 7.85 -3.38
CA TYR A 91 16.10 7.62 -3.26
C TYR A 91 15.60 7.66 -1.81
N GLY A 92 16.50 7.69 -0.82
CA GLY A 92 16.15 7.58 0.59
C GLY A 92 15.61 6.20 1.00
N ASN A 93 15.77 5.18 0.15
CA ASN A 93 15.33 3.81 0.43
C ASN A 93 16.46 2.82 0.13
N LYS A 94 16.51 1.75 0.91
CA LYS A 94 17.50 0.66 0.83
C LYS A 94 16.83 -0.68 0.62
N GLU A 95 17.48 -1.57 -0.12
CA GLU A 95 17.10 -2.98 -0.20
C GLU A 95 18.31 -3.88 0.08
N PRO A 96 18.11 -5.03 0.76
CA PRO A 96 19.21 -5.92 1.07
C PRO A 96 19.63 -6.72 -0.17
N ILE A 97 20.93 -6.80 -0.38
CA ILE A 97 21.57 -7.55 -1.46
C ILE A 97 22.55 -8.57 -0.91
N LYS A 98 22.76 -9.63 -1.68
CA LYS A 98 23.82 -10.61 -1.44
C LYS A 98 24.72 -10.67 -2.66
N CYS A 99 25.98 -10.37 -2.44
CA CYS A 99 27.01 -10.43 -3.46
C CYS A 99 27.90 -11.66 -3.26
N GLN A 100 28.37 -12.24 -4.37
CA GLN A 100 29.32 -13.35 -4.42
C GLN A 100 30.41 -13.03 -5.43
N TRP A 101 31.65 -13.41 -5.14
CA TRP A 101 32.76 -13.29 -6.09
C TRP A 101 32.60 -14.34 -7.21
N ILE A 102 32.88 -13.93 -8.45
CA ILE A 102 32.86 -14.78 -9.64
C ILE A 102 34.18 -15.56 -9.74
N ASN A 103 35.30 -14.91 -9.37
CA ASN A 103 36.64 -15.48 -9.45
C ASN A 103 37.24 -15.67 -8.04
N ASN A 104 37.63 -16.90 -7.70
CA ASN A 104 38.24 -17.24 -6.39
C ASN A 104 39.75 -16.89 -6.28
N ASN A 105 40.34 -16.28 -7.31
CA ASN A 105 41.80 -16.10 -7.43
C ASN A 105 42.34 -14.78 -6.87
N THR A 106 41.48 -13.87 -6.43
CA THR A 106 41.89 -12.64 -5.77
C THR A 106 42.00 -12.90 -4.27
N ASP A 107 43.04 -12.34 -3.64
CA ASP A 107 43.22 -12.34 -2.18
C ASP A 107 42.08 -11.54 -1.55
N HIS A 108 40.95 -12.22 -1.32
CA HIS A 108 39.65 -11.69 -0.90
C HIS A 108 39.60 -11.18 0.55
N THR A 109 40.76 -11.00 1.18
CA THR A 109 40.86 -10.83 2.63
C THR A 109 40.60 -9.41 3.12
N VAL A 110 40.45 -8.42 2.24
CA VAL A 110 40.37 -6.99 2.65
C VAL A 110 39.11 -6.25 2.18
N ILE A 111 38.39 -6.73 1.16
CA ILE A 111 37.25 -5.99 0.58
C ILE A 111 35.92 -6.55 1.09
N SER A 112 35.20 -5.79 1.91
CA SER A 112 33.84 -6.10 2.32
C SER A 112 32.85 -5.84 1.18
N LEU A 113 32.06 -6.86 0.82
CA LEU A 113 31.02 -6.70 -0.20
C LEU A 113 29.84 -5.91 0.37
N PRO A 114 29.17 -5.08 -0.46
CA PRO A 114 28.03 -4.29 0.00
C PRO A 114 26.86 -5.20 0.38
N LYS A 115 26.20 -4.86 1.50
CA LYS A 115 25.00 -5.57 1.99
C LYS A 115 23.70 -4.90 1.56
N PHE A 116 23.75 -3.61 1.22
CA PHE A 116 22.58 -2.81 0.85
C PHE A 116 22.84 -2.03 -0.43
N GLN A 117 21.77 -1.82 -1.20
CA GLN A 117 21.77 -0.94 -2.35
C GLN A 117 20.57 0.01 -2.33
N SER A 118 20.69 1.12 -3.07
CA SER A 118 19.62 2.10 -3.24
C SER A 118 18.47 1.53 -4.08
N CYS A 119 17.23 1.73 -3.65
CA CYS A 119 16.04 1.27 -4.37
C CYS A 119 15.00 2.38 -4.55
N ARG A 120 14.21 2.30 -5.63
CA ARG A 120 13.27 3.38 -6.00
C ARG A 120 11.88 3.24 -5.38
N ARG A 121 11.37 2.02 -5.19
CA ARG A 121 9.97 1.75 -4.84
C ARG A 121 9.83 0.89 -3.61
N VAL A 122 9.11 1.41 -2.62
CA VAL A 122 8.80 0.71 -1.36
C VAL A 122 7.39 0.13 -1.44
N LYS A 123 7.29 -1.18 -1.66
CA LYS A 123 6.00 -1.89 -1.84
C LYS A 123 5.04 -1.69 -0.67
N LYS A 124 5.57 -1.64 0.57
CA LYS A 124 4.76 -1.48 1.80
C LYS A 124 4.03 -0.12 1.80
N VAL A 125 4.74 0.95 1.44
CA VAL A 125 4.18 2.31 1.37
C VAL A 125 3.18 2.44 0.23
N GLU A 126 3.49 1.89 -0.94
CA GLU A 126 2.59 1.93 -2.09
C GLU A 126 1.27 1.21 -1.81
N ARG A 127 1.30 0.06 -1.13
CA ARG A 127 0.10 -0.67 -0.74
C ARG A 127 -0.77 0.14 0.21
N ALA A 128 -0.17 0.80 1.21
CA ALA A 128 -0.92 1.64 2.14
C ALA A 128 -1.65 2.78 1.40
N LYS A 129 -0.97 3.45 0.48
CA LYS A 129 -1.55 4.53 -0.34
C LYS A 129 -2.61 4.03 -1.32
N TYR A 130 -2.41 2.84 -1.88
CA TYR A 130 -3.42 2.19 -2.73
C TYR A 130 -4.71 1.94 -1.94
N PHE A 131 -4.62 1.39 -0.73
CA PHE A 131 -5.79 1.14 0.10
C PHE A 131 -6.49 2.43 0.53
N GLU A 132 -5.74 3.46 0.91
CA GLU A 132 -6.28 4.80 1.22
C GLU A 132 -7.22 5.30 0.10
N PHE A 133 -6.74 5.22 -1.14
CA PHE A 133 -7.53 5.63 -2.31
C PHE A 133 -8.75 4.73 -2.55
N GLN A 134 -8.57 3.40 -2.47
CA GLN A 134 -9.67 2.47 -2.73
C GLN A 134 -10.81 2.60 -1.71
N PHE A 135 -10.49 2.81 -0.43
CA PHE A 135 -11.51 3.01 0.59
C PHE A 135 -12.31 4.29 0.37
N ALA A 136 -11.66 5.39 -0.04
CA ALA A 136 -12.37 6.63 -0.36
C ALA A 136 -13.42 6.41 -1.48
N ASN A 137 -13.05 5.69 -2.54
CA ASN A 137 -13.97 5.37 -3.63
C ASN A 137 -15.15 4.49 -3.19
N ILE A 138 -14.89 3.50 -2.34
CA ILE A 138 -15.94 2.63 -1.79
C ILE A 138 -16.93 3.46 -0.96
N VAL A 139 -16.45 4.39 -0.13
CA VAL A 139 -17.29 5.30 0.66
C VAL A 139 -18.20 6.14 -0.25
N PHE A 140 -17.65 6.73 -1.32
CA PHE A 140 -18.45 7.48 -2.29
C PHE A 140 -19.50 6.61 -3.02
N ALA A 141 -19.13 5.40 -3.41
CA ALA A 141 -20.04 4.45 -4.05
C ALA A 141 -21.22 4.11 -3.13
N PHE A 142 -20.96 3.81 -1.85
CA PHE A 142 -22.02 3.57 -0.89
C PHE A 142 -22.88 4.82 -0.64
N LEU A 143 -22.30 6.02 -0.64
CA LEU A 143 -23.04 7.27 -0.36
C LEU A 143 -24.03 7.52 -1.49
N SER A 144 -23.56 7.37 -2.73
CA SER A 144 -24.38 7.44 -3.93
C SER A 144 -25.50 6.38 -3.89
N CYS A 145 -25.17 5.12 -3.59
CA CYS A 145 -26.15 4.04 -3.50
C CYS A 145 -27.22 4.33 -2.43
N THR A 146 -26.82 4.82 -1.27
CA THR A 146 -27.72 5.18 -0.17
C THR A 146 -28.69 6.29 -0.58
N LEU A 147 -28.19 7.35 -1.22
CA LEU A 147 -29.00 8.44 -1.73
C LEU A 147 -30.01 7.97 -2.79
N LEU A 148 -29.57 7.12 -3.72
CA LEU A 148 -30.45 6.54 -4.74
C LEU A 148 -31.52 5.65 -4.12
N PHE A 149 -31.17 4.81 -3.16
CA PHE A 149 -32.13 3.95 -2.46
C PHE A 149 -33.14 4.76 -1.66
N TYR A 150 -32.69 5.82 -0.97
CA TYR A 150 -33.56 6.75 -0.27
C TYR A 150 -34.54 7.43 -1.24
N ARG A 151 -34.04 7.95 -2.36
CA ARG A 151 -34.86 8.60 -3.38
C ARG A 151 -35.88 7.63 -3.99
N ARG A 152 -35.47 6.40 -4.30
CA ARG A 152 -36.35 5.34 -4.83
C ARG A 152 -37.48 5.01 -3.84
N ARG A 153 -37.16 4.85 -2.56
CA ARG A 153 -38.17 4.59 -1.52
C ARG A 153 -39.13 5.75 -1.34
N LYS A 154 -38.65 6.99 -1.38
CA LYS A 154 -39.50 8.18 -1.30
C LYS A 154 -40.49 8.24 -2.46
N LEU A 155 -40.01 8.03 -3.70
CA LEU A 155 -40.86 7.99 -4.89
C LEU A 155 -41.90 6.86 -4.85
N ALA A 156 -41.52 5.67 -4.37
CA ALA A 156 -42.45 4.56 -4.20
C ALA A 156 -43.57 4.89 -3.21
N ALA A 157 -43.23 5.50 -2.07
CA ALA A 157 -44.21 5.92 -1.07
C ALA A 157 -45.19 6.97 -1.63
N ASP A 158 -44.72 7.93 -2.42
CA ASP A 158 -45.58 8.92 -3.08
C ASP A 158 -46.50 8.29 -4.14
N GLY A 159 -46.03 7.26 -4.84
CA GLY A 159 -46.83 6.46 -5.77
C GLY A 159 -47.99 5.73 -5.07
N TYR A 160 -47.74 5.09 -3.93
CA TYR A 160 -48.78 4.43 -3.12
C TYR A 160 -49.86 5.42 -2.67
N ARG A 161 -49.48 6.64 -2.25
CA ARG A 161 -50.45 7.67 -1.83
C ARG A 161 -51.38 8.09 -2.97
N LYS A 162 -50.86 8.20 -4.21
CA LYS A 162 -51.66 8.53 -5.40
C LYS A 162 -52.65 7.41 -5.78
N LEU A 163 -52.29 6.14 -5.59
CA LEU A 163 -53.21 5.02 -5.85
C LEU A 163 -54.35 4.96 -4.82
N VAL A 164 -54.03 5.07 -3.52
CA VAL A 164 -55.04 5.02 -2.45
C VAL A 164 -56.05 6.15 -2.57
N GLY A 165 -55.59 7.36 -2.96
CA GLY A 165 -56.48 8.49 -3.22
C GLY A 165 -57.49 8.26 -4.35
N ARG A 166 -57.17 7.42 -5.36
CA ARG A 166 -58.10 7.10 -6.45
C ARG A 166 -59.09 6.00 -6.08
N ILE A 167 -58.65 4.96 -5.37
CA ILE A 167 -59.52 3.85 -4.95
C ILE A 167 -60.54 4.30 -3.89
N GLY A 168 -60.14 5.19 -2.97
CA GLY A 168 -61.04 5.74 -1.96
C GLY A 168 -62.12 6.69 -2.52
N SER A 169 -61.89 7.32 -3.68
CA SER A 169 -62.84 8.25 -4.30
C SER A 169 -63.81 7.59 -5.28
N SER A 170 -63.57 6.36 -5.72
CA SER A 170 -64.46 5.64 -6.65
C SER A 170 -65.43 4.65 -5.98
N ILE A 171 -65.52 4.65 -4.65
CA ILE A 171 -66.42 3.80 -3.83
C ILE A 171 -67.56 4.60 -3.17
N LEU A 172 -67.67 5.91 -3.45
CA LEU A 172 -68.72 6.78 -2.91
C LEU A 172 -69.59 7.37 -4.02
#